data_AF-A0A925L8U7-F1
#
_entry.id   AF-A0A925L8U7-F1
#
_cell.length_a   1.000
_cell.length_b   1.000
_cell.length_c   1.000
_cell.angle_alpha   90.00
_cell.angle_beta   90.00
_cell.angle_gamma   90.00
#
_symmetry.space_group_name_H-M   'P 1'
#
loop_
_entity.id
_entity.type
_entity.pdbx_description
1 polymer ?
#
loop_
_entity_poly.entity_id
_entity_poly.type
_entity_poly.pdbx_seq_one_letter_code
_entity_poly.pdbx_strand_id
1 'polypeptide(L)'
;MWIALAPPGTCWAPRARTTRCKTTQYRSLDNSDTNGFAYTGASKYFTTDLRLRCVVNKQWQLALGIDNLNNYQYWNFHPYPQRTYSAELKYDL
;
A
#
# COMPACT_ATOMS: atom_id res chain seq x y z
N MET A 1 22.03 -5.56 -21.00
CA MET A 1 21.11 -5.90 -19.89
C MET A 1 19.81 -6.40 -20.50
N TRP A 2 19.50 -7.69 -20.37
CA TRP A 2 18.26 -8.27 -20.93
C TRP A 2 17.17 -8.25 -19.85
N ILE A 3 16.15 -7.41 -20.01
CA ILE A 3 14.89 -7.58 -19.28
C ILE A 3 14.11 -8.63 -20.05
N ALA A 4 13.94 -9.83 -19.48
CA ALA A 4 13.04 -10.82 -20.03
C ALA A 4 11.61 -10.25 -20.01
N LEU A 5 11.02 -10.03 -21.20
CA LEU A 5 9.61 -9.68 -21.31
C LEU A 5 8.78 -10.91 -20.91
N ALA A 6 7.86 -10.75 -19.97
CA ALA A 6 6.95 -11.82 -19.57
C ALA A 6 6.10 -12.26 -20.79
N PRO A 7 5.84 -13.56 -20.97
CA PRO A 7 5.01 -14.04 -22.07
C PRO A 7 3.58 -13.47 -22.05
N PRO A 8 2.94 -13.28 -23.22
CA PRO A 8 1.49 -13.02 -23.32
C PRO A 8 0.66 -14.00 -22.48
N GLY A 9 -0.40 -13.52 -21.85
CA GLY A 9 -1.27 -14.30 -20.97
C GLY A 9 -0.73 -14.52 -19.56
N THR A 10 0.45 -13.99 -19.22
CA THR A 10 1.01 -14.17 -17.87
C THR A 10 0.37 -13.21 -16.89
N CYS A 11 -0.26 -13.73 -15.83
CA CYS A 11 -0.51 -12.96 -14.63
C CYS A 11 0.36 -13.43 -13.47
N TRP A 12 1.07 -12.49 -12.83
CA TRP A 12 1.90 -12.81 -11.67
C TRP A 12 1.04 -13.12 -10.46
N ALA A 13 1.54 -13.91 -9.50
CA ALA A 13 0.88 -13.97 -8.20
C ALA A 13 0.86 -12.57 -7.56
N PRO A 14 -0.21 -12.20 -6.82
CA PRO A 14 -0.22 -10.96 -6.04
C PRO A 14 1.00 -10.88 -5.14
N ARG A 15 1.67 -9.73 -5.10
CA ARG A 15 2.83 -9.51 -4.24
C ARG A 15 2.60 -8.34 -3.31
N ALA A 16 3.16 -8.44 -2.10
CA ALA A 16 3.34 -7.29 -1.24
C ALA A 16 4.23 -6.27 -1.95
N ARG A 17 3.73 -5.04 -2.11
CA ARG A 17 4.46 -3.92 -2.71
C ARG A 17 5.23 -3.15 -1.64
N THR A 18 4.60 -2.93 -0.49
CA THR A 18 5.19 -2.18 0.62
C THR A 18 4.56 -2.64 1.93
N THR A 19 5.35 -2.67 2.99
CA THR A 19 4.87 -2.89 4.36
C THR A 19 5.38 -1.74 5.22
N ARG A 20 4.49 -1.13 6.01
CA ARG A 20 4.82 -0.04 6.91
C ARG A 20 4.43 -0.43 8.32
N CYS A 21 5.35 -0.26 9.27
CA CYS A 21 5.09 -0.52 10.67
C CYS A 21 5.63 0.62 11.52
N LYS A 22 4.90 0.91 12.60
CA LYS A 22 5.31 1.87 13.63
C LYS A 22 4.82 1.38 14.97
N THR A 23 5.70 1.41 15.96
CA THR A 23 5.37 1.13 17.35
C THR A 23 4.72 2.36 18.01
N THR A 24 4.39 2.27 19.30
CA THR A 24 3.87 3.40 20.07
C THR A 24 4.84 4.57 20.02
N GLN A 25 4.33 5.76 19.71
CA GLN A 25 5.06 7.02 19.78
C GLN A 25 4.25 8.01 20.62
N TYR A 26 4.96 8.82 21.38
CA TYR A 26 4.38 9.94 22.12
C TYR A 26 4.69 11.25 21.40
N ARG A 27 3.75 12.18 21.47
CA ARG A 27 3.84 13.53 20.90
C ARG A 27 4.38 14.51 21.95
N SER A 28 3.99 14.32 23.20
CA SER A 28 4.42 15.09 24.36
C SER A 28 5.79 14.60 24.82
N LEU A 29 6.70 15.54 25.12
CA LEU A 29 8.09 15.23 25.48
C LEU A 29 8.21 14.39 26.76
N ASP A 30 7.21 14.48 27.64
CA ASP A 30 7.09 13.75 28.89
C ASP A 30 6.40 12.38 28.72
N ASN A 31 6.02 12.00 27.48
CA ASN A 31 5.29 10.77 27.17
C ASN A 31 3.94 10.63 27.88
N SER A 32 3.30 11.75 28.23
CA SER A 32 2.01 11.76 28.93
C SER A 32 0.80 11.41 28.04
N ASP A 33 0.99 11.29 26.72
CA ASP A 33 -0.12 10.97 25.81
C ASP A 33 -0.65 9.55 26.07
N THR A 34 -1.88 9.46 26.56
CA THR A 34 -2.50 8.18 26.92
C THR A 34 -3.25 7.51 25.77
N ASN A 35 -3.63 8.27 24.73
CA ASN A 35 -4.37 7.75 23.58
C ASN A 35 -3.80 8.25 22.25
N GLY A 36 -3.07 7.36 21.55
CA GLY A 36 -2.55 7.61 20.21
C GLY A 36 -3.59 7.54 19.08
N PHE A 37 -4.83 7.12 19.36
CA PHE A 37 -5.95 7.01 18.40
C PHE A 37 -7.00 8.11 18.65
N ALA A 38 -6.55 9.36 18.78
CA ALA A 38 -7.40 10.52 19.00
C ALA A 38 -7.04 11.67 18.04
N TYR A 39 -7.89 12.70 17.99
CA TYR A 39 -7.59 13.93 17.25
C TYR A 39 -6.25 14.50 17.73
N THR A 40 -5.35 14.83 16.79
CA THR A 40 -3.95 15.22 17.02
C THR A 40 -3.01 14.15 17.60
N GLY A 41 -3.48 12.90 17.77
CA GLY A 41 -2.68 11.79 18.31
C GLY A 41 -1.68 11.19 17.30
N ALA A 42 -0.82 10.30 17.82
CA ALA A 42 0.15 9.52 17.06
C ALA A 42 -0.06 8.01 17.30
N SER A 43 -0.66 7.32 16.34
CA SER A 43 -1.01 5.90 16.47
C SER A 43 0.18 5.00 16.16
N LYS A 44 0.25 3.86 16.85
CA LYS A 44 0.95 2.68 16.31
C LYS A 44 0.19 2.16 15.09
N TYR A 45 0.88 1.58 14.13
CA TYR A 45 0.21 0.99 12.96
C TYR A 45 1.03 -0.09 12.29
N PHE A 46 0.34 -0.97 11.59
CA PHE A 46 0.90 -1.89 10.62
C PHE A 46 0.01 -1.87 9.38
N THR A 47 0.58 -1.61 8.21
CA THR A 47 -0.13 -1.64 6.93
C THR A 47 0.70 -2.43 5.93
N THR A 48 0.03 -3.10 5.00
CA THR A 48 0.67 -3.71 3.84
C THR A 48 -0.13 -3.41 2.59
N ASP A 49 0.56 -3.27 1.48
CA ASP A 49 -0.03 -2.95 0.18
C ASP A 49 0.20 -4.13 -0.77
N LEU A 50 -0.81 -4.49 -1.57
CA LEU A 50 -0.70 -5.56 -2.58
C LEU A 50 -0.75 -4.99 -3.98
N ARG A 51 -0.03 -5.65 -4.91
CA ARG A 51 -0.13 -5.39 -6.33
C ARG A 51 -0.11 -6.67 -7.15
N LEU A 52 -1.02 -6.73 -8.12
CA LEU A 52 -1.13 -7.75 -9.15
C LEU A 52 -0.77 -7.10 -10.50
N ARG A 53 -0.01 -7.82 -11.35
CA ARG A 53 0.27 -7.39 -12.72
C ARG A 53 0.04 -8.53 -13.68
N CYS A 54 -0.68 -8.25 -14.76
CA CYS A 54 -0.90 -9.19 -15.84
C CYS A 54 -0.45 -8.60 -17.19
N VAL A 55 0.26 -9.40 -17.98
CA VAL A 55 0.55 -9.13 -19.40
C VAL A 55 -0.50 -9.89 -20.21
N VAL A 56 -1.47 -9.16 -20.76
CA VAL A 56 -2.57 -9.78 -21.51
C VAL A 56 -2.05 -10.23 -22.87
N ASN A 57 -1.42 -9.32 -23.61
CA ASN A 57 -0.72 -9.61 -24.86
C ASN A 57 0.43 -8.63 -25.06
N LYS A 58 1.02 -8.59 -26.28
CA LYS A 58 2.17 -7.72 -26.58
C LYS A 58 1.84 -6.24 -26.42
N GLN A 59 0.57 -5.86 -26.61
CA GLN A 59 0.10 -4.49 -26.54
C GLN A 59 -0.48 -4.13 -25.18
N TRP A 60 -1.19 -5.05 -24.53
CA TRP A 60 -1.97 -4.74 -23.32
C TRP A 60 -1.34 -5.29 -22.05
N GLN A 61 -1.18 -4.40 -21.07
CA GLN A 61 -0.74 -4.75 -19.72
C GLN A 61 -1.67 -4.12 -18.69
N LEU A 62 -1.97 -4.87 -17.63
CA LEU A 62 -2.86 -4.47 -16.55
C LEU A 62 -2.12 -4.55 -15.22
N ALA A 63 -2.42 -3.63 -14.32
CA ALA A 63 -2.07 -3.78 -12.91
C ALA A 63 -3.21 -3.34 -12.01
N LEU A 64 -3.40 -4.09 -10.93
CA LEU A 64 -4.38 -3.78 -9.88
C LEU A 64 -3.65 -3.70 -8.55
N GLY A 65 -4.02 -2.72 -7.72
CA GLY A 65 -3.41 -2.48 -6.42
C GLY A 65 -4.44 -2.30 -5.32
N ILE A 66 -4.06 -2.72 -4.12
CA ILE A 66 -4.80 -2.44 -2.88
C ILE A 66 -3.78 -1.88 -1.88
N ASP A 67 -3.93 -0.61 -1.54
CA ASP A 67 -3.14 0.02 -0.48
C ASP A 67 -3.89 -0.10 0.85
N ASN A 68 -3.16 -0.28 1.95
CA ASN A 68 -3.74 -0.55 3.27
C ASN A 68 -4.68 -1.78 3.25
N LEU A 69 -4.10 -2.94 2.90
CA LEU A 69 -4.79 -4.23 2.72
C LEU A 69 -5.57 -4.69 3.97
N ASN A 70 -5.18 -4.27 5.16
CA ASN A 70 -5.88 -4.61 6.39
C ASN A 70 -6.92 -3.55 6.80
N ASN A 71 -7.09 -2.49 6.01
CA ASN A 71 -7.97 -1.34 6.31
C ASN A 71 -7.73 -0.79 7.72
N TYR A 72 -6.47 -0.73 8.15
CA TYR A 72 -6.13 -0.23 9.46
C TYR A 72 -6.33 1.28 9.49
N GLN A 73 -7.05 1.77 10.49
CA GLN A 73 -7.23 3.21 10.71
C GLN A 73 -6.18 3.68 11.71
N TYR A 74 -5.43 4.70 11.34
CA TYR A 74 -4.34 5.23 12.16
C TYR A 74 -4.14 6.73 11.92
N TRP A 75 -3.55 7.37 12.92
CA TRP A 75 -3.43 8.83 13.02
C TRP A 75 -1.97 9.25 13.16
N ASN A 76 -1.66 10.40 12.56
CA ASN A 76 -0.49 11.19 12.93
C ASN A 76 -0.85 12.66 12.71
N PHE A 77 -1.31 13.33 13.76
CA PHE A 77 -1.94 14.66 13.70
C PHE A 77 -3.27 14.70 12.90
N HIS A 78 -3.31 14.07 11.73
CA HIS A 78 -4.48 13.84 10.87
C HIS A 78 -4.69 12.33 10.63
N PRO A 79 -5.88 11.91 10.15
CA PRO A 79 -6.10 10.54 9.68
C PRO A 79 -5.21 10.25 8.46
N TYR A 80 -4.66 9.05 8.37
CA TYR A 80 -4.09 8.56 7.12
C TYR A 80 -5.18 8.02 6.17
N PRO A 81 -4.91 7.94 4.86
CA PRO A 81 -5.81 7.30 3.92
C PRO A 81 -6.20 5.88 4.36
N GLN A 82 -7.50 5.59 4.27
CA GLN A 82 -8.02 4.24 4.48
C GLN A 82 -7.69 3.35 3.28
N ARG A 83 -8.22 2.12 3.26
CA ARG A 83 -8.05 1.22 2.11
C ARG A 83 -8.41 1.92 0.81
N THR A 84 -7.48 1.86 -0.15
CA THR A 84 -7.66 2.44 -1.47
C THR A 84 -7.38 1.39 -2.53
N TYR A 85 -8.11 1.46 -3.64
CA TYR A 85 -7.95 0.59 -4.79
C TYR A 85 -7.37 1.38 -5.95
N SER A 86 -6.45 0.76 -6.70
CA SER A 86 -5.87 1.34 -7.91
C SER A 86 -5.94 0.35 -9.07
N ALA A 87 -6.10 0.90 -10.28
CA ALA A 87 -6.06 0.16 -11.51
C ALA A 87 -5.26 0.94 -12.55
N GLU A 88 -4.38 0.24 -13.25
CA GLU A 88 -3.55 0.78 -14.31
C GLU A 88 -3.69 -0.08 -15.57
N LEU A 89 -3.81 0.58 -16.71
CA LEU A 89 -3.87 -0.02 -18.03
C LEU A 89 -2.80 0.62 -18.90
N LYS A 90 -1.99 -0.22 -19.56
CA LYS A 90 -0.95 0.21 -20.49
C LYS A 90 -1.22 -0.41 -21.87
N TYR A 91 -1.09 0.42 -22.90
CA TYR A 91 -1.10 0.02 -24.30
C TYR A 91 0.25 0.34 -24.94
N ASP A 92 0.86 -0.64 -25.60
CA ASP A 92 2.07 -0.49 -26.42
C ASP A 92 1.67 -0.48 -27.91
N LEU A 93 2.01 0.62 -28.62
CA LEU A 93 1.75 0.86 -30.06
C LEU A 93 2.71 0.10 -30.97
#